data_AF-A0A0D0E0B0-F1
#
_entry.id   AF-A0A0D0E0B0-F1
#
_cell.length_a   1.000
_cell.length_b   1.000
_cell.length_c   1.000
_cell.angle_alpha   90.00
_cell.angle_beta   90.00
_cell.angle_gamma   90.00
#
_symmetry.space_group_name_H-M   'P 1'
#
loop_
_entity.id
_entity.type
_entity.pdbx_description
1 polymer ?
#
loop_
_entity_poly.entity_id
_entity_poly.type
_entity_poly.pdbx_seq_one_letter_code
_entity_poly.pdbx_strand_id
1 'polypeptide(L)'
;MTEVTQDGYNTPVSSRSSTPFPAYVYDLKRCVTITQEISAKDKGLLNQVAALRETAAKLRKRAGDVRDIVKAQRARRERMETYFRYWQQMDPDWHRKWLYGEKMVPAYLLRLEDDDACVFFFVVVLLMGRILSTSL
;
A
#
# COMPACT_ATOMS: atom_id res chain seq x y z
N MET A 1 -33.05 -97.87 -32.70
CA MET A 1 -32.59 -96.57 -33.25
C MET A 1 -32.18 -95.71 -32.09
N THR A 2 -30.99 -95.13 -32.21
CA THR A 2 -30.07 -94.67 -31.16
C THR A 2 -30.52 -93.41 -30.42
N GLU A 3 -30.60 -93.48 -29.09
CA GLU A 3 -30.58 -92.29 -28.24
C GLU A 3 -29.18 -91.67 -28.30
N VAL A 4 -29.09 -90.50 -28.93
CA VAL A 4 -27.87 -89.70 -28.94
C VAL A 4 -27.89 -88.82 -27.69
N THR A 5 -27.22 -89.25 -26.63
CA THR A 5 -26.90 -88.40 -25.49
C THR A 5 -25.84 -87.39 -25.94
N GLN A 6 -26.28 -86.15 -26.17
CA GLN A 6 -25.37 -85.05 -26.45
C GLN A 6 -24.70 -84.65 -25.14
N ASP A 7 -23.45 -85.09 -24.93
CA ASP A 7 -22.62 -84.59 -23.85
C ASP A 7 -22.47 -83.08 -24.04
N GLY A 8 -23.04 -82.33 -23.08
CA GLY A 8 -22.93 -80.88 -23.05
C GLY A 8 -21.47 -80.48 -23.08
N TYR A 9 -21.08 -79.73 -24.10
CA TYR A 9 -19.75 -79.15 -24.19
C TYR A 9 -19.51 -78.28 -22.95
N ASN A 10 -18.82 -78.84 -21.96
CA ASN A 10 -18.17 -78.08 -20.91
C ASN A 10 -17.12 -77.20 -21.61
N THR A 11 -17.51 -75.97 -21.93
CA THR A 11 -16.57 -74.94 -22.34
C THR A 11 -15.51 -74.84 -21.25
N PRO A 12 -14.22 -75.00 -21.58
CA PRO A 12 -13.19 -74.93 -20.56
C PRO A 12 -13.25 -73.53 -19.95
N VAL A 13 -13.49 -73.46 -18.63
CA VAL A 13 -13.38 -72.23 -17.85
C VAL A 13 -11.97 -71.71 -18.09
N SER A 14 -11.86 -70.68 -18.92
CA SER A 14 -10.56 -70.18 -19.36
C SER A 14 -9.76 -69.80 -18.12
N SER A 15 -8.59 -70.42 -17.97
CA SER A 15 -7.66 -70.26 -16.85
C SER A 15 -6.93 -68.90 -16.88
N ARG A 16 -7.63 -67.83 -17.29
CA ARG A 16 -7.11 -66.47 -17.42
C ARG A 16 -7.58 -65.58 -16.26
N SER A 17 -7.44 -66.06 -15.03
CA SER A 17 -7.54 -65.18 -13.86
C SER A 17 -6.29 -64.32 -13.66
N SER A 18 -5.22 -64.58 -14.42
CA SER A 18 -3.90 -63.97 -14.27
C SER A 18 -3.36 -63.27 -15.52
N THR A 19 -4.19 -62.94 -16.52
CA THR A 19 -3.74 -62.05 -17.59
C THR A 19 -3.55 -60.64 -17.02
N PRO A 20 -2.32 -60.10 -16.96
CA PRO A 20 -2.10 -58.74 -16.49
C PRO A 20 -2.89 -57.77 -17.38
N PHE A 21 -3.48 -56.74 -16.77
CA PHE A 21 -4.23 -55.76 -17.54
C PHE A 21 -3.34 -55.17 -18.64
N PRO A 22 -3.87 -54.99 -19.85
CA PRO A 22 -3.08 -54.47 -20.96
C PRO A 22 -2.54 -53.07 -20.62
N ALA A 23 -1.26 -52.83 -20.95
CA ALA A 23 -0.48 -51.67 -20.52
C ALA A 23 -1.19 -50.32 -20.71
N TYR A 24 -2.01 -50.19 -21.76
CA TYR A 24 -2.80 -48.99 -22.04
C TYR A 24 -3.73 -48.57 -20.88
N VAL A 25 -4.26 -49.51 -20.09
CA VAL A 25 -5.15 -49.21 -18.96
C VAL A 25 -4.37 -48.54 -17.82
N TYR A 26 -3.13 -48.99 -17.59
CA TYR A 26 -2.25 -48.38 -16.59
C TYR A 26 -1.80 -46.98 -17.03
N ASP A 27 -1.51 -46.81 -18.32
CA ASP A 27 -1.15 -45.50 -18.89
C ASP A 27 -2.31 -44.50 -18.81
N LEU A 28 -3.54 -44.94 -19.07
CA LEU A 28 -4.73 -44.10 -18.90
C LEU A 28 -4.96 -43.68 -17.45
N LYS A 29 -4.84 -44.61 -16.50
CA LYS A 29 -4.95 -44.28 -15.06
C LYS A 29 -3.88 -43.27 -14.64
N ARG A 30 -2.65 -43.46 -15.11
CA ARG A 30 -1.54 -42.53 -14.86
C ARG A 30 -1.78 -41.15 -15.48
N CYS A 31 -2.33 -41.07 -16.68
CA CYS A 31 -2.70 -39.80 -17.30
C CYS A 31 -3.79 -39.08 -16.49
N VAL A 32 -4.80 -39.80 -15.98
CA VAL A 32 -5.85 -39.23 -15.13
C VAL A 32 -5.28 -38.70 -13.81
N THR A 33 -4.37 -39.43 -13.17
CA THR A 33 -3.74 -38.93 -11.93
C THR A 33 -2.88 -37.69 -12.18
N ILE A 34 -2.08 -37.68 -13.24
CA ILE A 34 -1.25 -36.53 -13.61
C ILE A 34 -2.12 -35.29 -13.91
N THR A 35 -3.19 -35.46 -14.68
CA THR A 35 -4.09 -34.34 -15.01
C THR A 35 -4.83 -33.80 -13.78
N GLN A 36 -5.22 -34.67 -12.84
CA GLN A 36 -5.78 -34.24 -11.55
C GLN A 36 -4.77 -33.43 -10.73
N GLU A 37 -3.51 -33.88 -10.63
CA GLU A 37 -2.46 -33.16 -9.92
C GLU A 37 -2.16 -31.79 -10.54
N ILE A 38 -2.10 -31.70 -11.88
CA ILE A 38 -1.94 -30.43 -12.59
C ILE A 38 -3.11 -29.50 -12.26
N SER A 39 -4.34 -30.00 -12.37
CA SER A 39 -5.54 -29.20 -12.07
C SER A 39 -5.58 -28.68 -10.63
N ALA A 40 -5.08 -29.46 -9.67
CA ALA A 40 -4.99 -29.06 -8.27
C ALA A 40 -3.94 -27.95 -8.06
N LYS A 41 -2.78 -28.08 -8.71
CA LYS A 41 -1.72 -27.05 -8.69
C LYS A 41 -2.17 -25.76 -9.37
N ASP A 42 -2.87 -25.86 -10.49
CA ASP A 42 -3.44 -24.69 -11.20
C ASP A 42 -4.43 -23.93 -10.33
N LYS A 43 -5.31 -24.62 -9.61
CA LYS A 43 -6.21 -23.99 -8.63
C LYS A 43 -5.43 -23.28 -7.51
N GLY A 44 -4.36 -23.91 -7.03
CA GLY A 44 -3.46 -23.30 -6.04
C GLY A 44 -2.84 -22.00 -6.54
N LEU A 45 -2.33 -22.00 -7.77
CA LEU A 45 -1.76 -20.81 -8.41
C LEU A 45 -2.80 -19.71 -8.62
N LEU A 46 -4.00 -20.06 -9.07
CA LEU A 46 -5.09 -19.08 -9.24
C LEU A 46 -5.45 -18.38 -7.92
N ASN A 47 -5.47 -19.13 -6.80
CA ASN A 47 -5.71 -18.56 -5.48
C ASN A 47 -4.59 -17.59 -5.07
N GLN A 48 -3.32 -17.94 -5.34
CA GLN A 48 -2.19 -17.05 -5.08
C GLN A 48 -2.25 -15.78 -5.93
N VAL A 49 -2.62 -15.90 -7.21
CA VAL A 49 -2.83 -14.74 -8.10
C VAL A 49 -3.95 -13.85 -7.59
N ALA A 50 -5.05 -14.42 -7.09
CA ALA A 50 -6.14 -13.65 -6.48
C ALA A 50 -5.66 -12.87 -5.25
N ALA A 51 -4.92 -13.52 -4.33
CA ALA A 51 -4.34 -12.86 -3.16
C ALA A 51 -3.36 -11.74 -3.53
N LEU A 52 -2.52 -11.95 -4.56
CA LEU A 52 -1.61 -10.93 -5.07
C LEU A 52 -2.36 -9.74 -5.69
N ARG A 53 -3.48 -9.99 -6.38
CA ARG A 53 -4.32 -8.91 -6.92
C ARG A 53 -4.95 -8.07 -5.82
N GLU A 54 -5.44 -8.71 -4.75
CA GLU A 54 -5.98 -8.00 -3.59
C GLU A 54 -4.94 -7.14 -2.89
N THR A 55 -3.75 -7.69 -2.64
CA THR A 55 -2.65 -6.94 -2.02
C THR A 55 -2.20 -5.77 -2.89
N ALA A 56 -2.08 -5.96 -4.20
CA ALA A 56 -1.79 -4.88 -5.14
C ALA A 56 -2.88 -3.80 -5.15
N ALA A 57 -4.16 -4.17 -5.06
CA ALA A 57 -5.26 -3.21 -4.95
C ALA A 57 -5.18 -2.37 -3.66
N LYS A 58 -4.88 -3.01 -2.52
CA LYS A 58 -4.68 -2.32 -1.23
C LYS A 58 -3.51 -1.33 -1.30
N LEU A 59 -2.39 -1.74 -1.90
CA LEU A 59 -1.22 -0.87 -2.08
C LEU A 59 -1.53 0.34 -2.97
N ARG A 60 -2.27 0.14 -4.06
CA ARG A 60 -2.70 1.25 -4.94
C ARG A 60 -3.55 2.28 -4.19
N LYS A 61 -4.48 1.82 -3.34
CA LYS A 61 -5.29 2.72 -2.49
C LYS A 61 -4.40 3.54 -1.54
N ARG A 62 -3.52 2.87 -0.78
CA ARG A 62 -2.58 3.54 0.14
C ARG A 62 -1.68 4.54 -0.57
N ALA A 63 -1.18 4.22 -1.77
CA ALA A 63 -0.38 5.13 -2.56
C ALA A 63 -1.18 6.36 -3.03
N GLY A 64 -2.47 6.18 -3.34
CA GLY A 64 -3.42 7.27 -3.59
C GLY A 64 -3.57 8.18 -2.38
N ASP A 65 -3.86 7.60 -1.21
CA ASP A 65 -4.04 8.34 0.04
C ASP A 65 -2.80 9.18 0.39
N VAL A 66 -1.60 8.59 0.28
CA VAL A 66 -0.33 9.30 0.52
C VAL A 66 -0.13 10.44 -0.48
N ARG A 67 -0.45 10.22 -1.76
CA ARG A 67 -0.36 11.26 -2.79
C ARG A 67 -1.29 12.43 -2.48
N ASP A 68 -2.50 12.15 -2.01
CA ASP A 68 -3.49 13.19 -1.68
C ASP A 68 -3.08 13.99 -0.45
N ILE A 69 -2.51 13.33 0.57
CA ILE A 69 -1.90 14.01 1.73
C ILE A 69 -0.77 14.94 1.29
N VAL A 70 0.14 14.47 0.44
CA VAL A 70 1.26 15.28 -0.06
C VAL A 70 0.75 16.49 -0.86
N LYS A 71 -0.26 16.31 -1.71
CA LYS A 71 -0.91 17.42 -2.43
C LYS A 71 -1.54 18.43 -1.48
N ALA A 72 -2.26 17.98 -0.45
CA ALA A 72 -2.87 18.86 0.53
C ALA A 72 -1.83 19.67 1.33
N GLN A 73 -0.73 19.03 1.74
CA GLN A 73 0.38 19.70 2.43
C GLN A 73 1.08 20.72 1.53
N ARG A 74 1.30 20.38 0.25
CA ARG A 74 1.86 21.31 -0.73
C ARG A 74 0.98 22.55 -0.90
N ALA A 75 -0.33 22.36 -1.11
CA ALA A 75 -1.27 23.48 -1.23
C ALA A 75 -1.32 24.34 0.05
N ARG A 76 -1.21 23.72 1.23
CA ARG A 76 -1.10 24.46 2.50
C ARG A 76 0.17 25.31 2.56
N ARG A 77 1.31 24.74 2.15
CA ARG A 77 2.59 25.47 2.10
C ARG A 77 2.52 26.65 1.14
N GLU A 78 2.01 26.45 -0.07
CA GLU A 78 1.86 27.50 -1.07
C GLU A 78 1.00 28.67 -0.54
N ARG A 79 -0.10 28.38 0.17
CA ARG A 79 -0.90 29.43 0.85
C ARG A 79 -0.09 30.17 1.91
N MET A 80 0.62 29.45 2.78
CA MET A 80 1.46 30.07 3.82
C MET A 80 2.57 30.94 3.22
N GLU A 81 3.26 30.44 2.19
CA GLU A 81 4.29 31.20 1.47
C GLU A 81 3.72 32.48 0.85
N THR A 82 2.50 32.43 0.32
CA THR A 82 1.83 33.61 -0.23
C THR A 82 1.54 34.66 0.84
N TYR A 83 1.04 34.23 2.01
CA TYR A 83 0.89 35.13 3.15
C TYR A 83 2.24 35.69 3.59
N PHE A 84 3.26 34.85 3.81
CA PHE A 84 4.58 35.34 4.22
C PHE A 84 5.17 36.36 3.25
N ARG A 85 5.06 36.12 1.93
CA ARG A 85 5.50 37.09 0.92
C ARG A 85 4.71 38.38 0.97
N TYR A 86 3.39 38.32 1.13
CA TYR A 86 2.56 39.51 1.30
C TYR A 86 2.98 40.32 2.54
N TRP A 87 3.18 39.65 3.69
CA TRP A 87 3.62 40.29 4.93
C TRP A 87 5.05 40.84 4.84
N GLN A 88 5.93 40.24 4.04
CA GLN A 88 7.30 40.72 3.81
C GLN A 88 7.36 41.91 2.84
N GLN A 89 6.40 42.03 1.92
CA GLN A 89 6.32 43.14 0.96
C GLN A 89 5.57 44.36 1.49
N MET A 90 4.78 44.20 2.55
CA MET A 90 4.26 45.34 3.31
C MET A 90 5.43 45.97 4.05
N ASP A 91 5.83 47.19 3.68
CA ASP A 91 6.69 47.99 4.55
C ASP A 91 5.98 48.12 5.91
N PRO A 92 6.70 47.95 7.04
CA PRO A 92 6.10 48.01 8.36
C PRO A 92 5.80 49.48 8.72
N ASP A 93 4.85 50.09 8.03
CA ASP A 93 4.21 51.35 8.43
C ASP A 93 3.26 51.16 9.62
N TRP A 94 3.18 49.94 10.16
CA TRP A 94 2.51 49.70 11.43
C TRP A 94 3.27 50.42 12.53
N HIS A 95 2.75 51.58 12.91
CA HIS A 95 3.19 52.25 14.13
C HIS A 95 3.20 51.22 15.26
N ARG A 96 4.37 50.98 15.88
CA ARG A 96 4.58 50.03 16.98
C ARG A 96 3.54 50.17 18.11
N LYS A 97 2.94 51.36 18.23
CA LYS A 97 1.80 51.67 19.10
C LYS A 97 0.56 50.81 18.86
N TRP A 98 0.31 50.34 17.63
CA TRP A 98 -0.86 49.53 17.27
C TRP A 98 -0.70 48.05 17.67
N LEU A 99 0.53 47.53 17.64
CA LEU A 99 0.81 46.12 17.96
C LEU A 99 0.90 45.88 19.48
N TYR A 100 1.42 46.83 20.24
CA TYR A 100 1.64 46.65 21.68
C TYR A 100 0.71 47.48 22.56
N GLY A 101 -0.05 48.43 22.00
CA GLY A 101 -0.76 49.44 22.78
C GLY A 101 0.23 50.32 23.57
N GLU A 102 -0.15 51.55 23.91
CA GLU A 102 0.75 52.48 24.63
C GLU A 102 1.23 51.97 26.00
N LYS A 103 0.66 50.87 26.51
CA LYS A 103 0.94 50.32 27.85
C LYS A 103 1.86 49.09 27.89
N MET A 104 2.22 48.48 26.76
CA MET A 104 3.10 47.28 26.75
C MET A 104 4.35 47.44 25.88
N VAL A 105 4.95 48.63 25.85
CA VAL A 105 6.32 48.78 25.35
C VAL A 105 7.26 48.94 26.54
N PRO A 106 8.01 47.89 26.93
CA PRO A 106 9.05 48.02 27.94
C PRO A 106 10.08 49.08 27.53
N ALA A 107 10.46 49.97 28.45
CA ALA A 107 11.31 51.14 28.17
C ALA A 107 12.66 50.81 27.51
N TYR A 108 13.15 49.58 27.64
CA TYR A 108 14.40 49.13 27.00
C TYR A 108 14.27 48.90 25.48
N LEU A 109 13.06 48.76 24.94
CA LEU A 109 12.81 48.66 23.48
C LEU A 109 12.61 50.02 22.81
N LEU A 110 12.43 51.09 23.58
CA LEU A 110 12.30 52.47 23.08
C LEU A 110 13.66 53.14 22.82
N ARG A 111 14.78 52.52 23.26
CA ARG A 111 16.14 53.08 23.11
C ARG A 111 16.93 52.56 21.92
N LEU A 112 16.40 51.57 21.20
CA LEU A 112 17.04 50.99 20.02
C LEU A 112 16.66 51.77 18.76
N GLU A 113 16.81 53.10 18.82
CA GLU A 113 16.26 53.96 17.79
C GLU A 113 17.11 54.05 16.53
N ASP A 114 18.40 53.65 16.52
CA ASP A 114 19.19 53.89 15.29
C ASP A 114 20.04 52.74 14.70
N ASP A 115 20.54 51.72 15.41
CA ASP A 115 21.58 50.84 14.78
C ASP A 115 21.41 49.29 14.85
N ASP A 116 20.50 48.71 15.64
CA ASP A 116 20.55 47.25 15.91
C ASP A 116 19.34 46.42 15.40
N ALA A 117 18.76 46.78 14.25
CA ALA A 117 17.64 46.04 13.65
C ALA A 117 17.98 44.58 13.29
N CYS A 118 19.25 44.21 13.19
CA CYS A 118 19.69 42.87 12.80
C CYS A 118 19.66 41.83 13.93
N VAL A 119 19.75 42.23 15.20
CA VAL A 119 19.93 41.27 16.31
C VAL A 119 18.59 40.69 16.79
N PHE A 120 17.50 41.47 16.69
CA PHE A 120 16.17 41.05 17.16
C PHE A 120 15.48 40.01 16.26
N PHE A 121 15.76 40.03 14.95
CA PHE A 121 15.25 39.01 14.02
C PHE A 121 15.72 37.60 14.42
N PHE A 122 16.96 37.47 14.90
CA PHE A 122 17.53 36.18 15.29
C PHE A 122 16.85 35.60 16.54
N VAL A 123 16.51 36.43 17.53
CA VAL A 123 15.90 35.97 18.80
C VAL A 123 14.46 35.53 18.61
N VAL A 124 13.66 36.25 17.82
CA VAL A 124 12.25 35.90 17.56
C VAL A 124 12.14 34.64 16.68
N VAL A 125 13.02 34.49 15.68
CA VAL A 125 13.08 33.28 14.85
C VAL A 125 13.52 32.05 15.66
N LEU A 126 14.48 32.20 16.59
CA LEU A 126 14.87 31.13 17.53
C LEU A 126 13.77 30.76 18.52
N LEU A 127 12.98 31.75 19.00
CA LEU A 127 11.88 31.50 19.91
C LEU A 127 10.73 30.76 19.21
N MET A 128 10.38 31.17 17.99
CA MET A 128 9.35 30.51 17.18
C MET A 128 9.79 29.12 16.71
N GLY A 129 11.08 28.93 16.40
CA GLY A 129 11.64 27.61 16.08
C GLY A 129 11.61 26.63 17.26
N ARG A 130 11.80 27.11 18.51
CA ARG A 130 11.71 26.27 19.70
C ARG A 130 10.27 25.87 20.06
N ILE A 131 9.31 26.76 19.87
CA ILE A 131 7.89 26.48 20.15
C ILE A 131 7.33 25.42 19.19
N LEU A 132 7.80 25.38 17.93
CA LEU A 132 7.41 24.33 16.98
C LEU A 132 8.13 22.98 17.19
N SER A 133 9.24 22.93 17.95
CA SER A 133 9.97 21.68 18.23
C SER A 133 9.45 20.94 19.47
N THR A 134 8.69 21.59 20.35
CA THR A 134 8.19 20.99 21.61
C THR A 134 6.76 20.46 21.52
N SER A 135 6.12 20.49 20.34
CA SER A 135 4.76 19.98 20.12
C SER A 135 4.72 18.70 19.25
N LEU A 136 5.76 17.87 19.34
CA LEU A 136 5.86 16.56 18.70
C LEU A 136 5.97 15.47 19.77
#